data_AF-A0A966KD88-F1
#
_entry.id   AF-A0A966KD88-F1
#
_cell.length_a   1.000
_cell.length_b   1.000
_cell.length_c   1.000
_cell.angle_alpha   90.00
_cell.angle_beta   90.00
_cell.angle_gamma   90.00
#
_symmetry.space_group_name_H-M   'P 1'
#
loop_
_entity.id
_entity.type
_entity.pdbx_description
1 polymer ?
#
loop_
_entity_poly.entity_id
_entity_poly.type
_entity_poly.pdbx_seq_one_letter_code
_entity_poly.pdbx_strand_id
1 'polypeptide(L)'
;MADTDLLIEEKFKASLEQIKKDNGYKFVRRAEEEVILSLDKDIKIISTGGSAVYSEKSMFHLSSFSKIVYINTPLEEIKNRIGQGQQRG
;
A
#
# COMPACT_ATOMS: atom_id res chain seq x y z
N MET A 1 -0.32 -14.19 4.95
CA MET A 1 -0.86 -12.84 4.69
C MET A 1 0.30 -11.99 4.21
N ALA A 2 0.05 -10.99 3.37
CA ALA A 2 1.06 -10.05 2.92
C ALA A 2 0.61 -8.62 3.25
N ASP A 3 1.56 -7.77 3.63
CA ASP A 3 1.36 -6.33 3.76
C ASP A 3 2.29 -5.64 2.75
N THR A 4 1.73 -4.91 1.80
CA THR A 4 2.53 -4.31 0.72
C THR A 4 3.49 -3.26 1.24
N ASP A 5 3.14 -2.55 2.33
CA ASP A 5 4.02 -1.55 2.93
C ASP A 5 5.28 -2.22 3.49
N LEU A 6 5.11 -3.33 4.23
CA LEU A 6 6.24 -4.11 4.75
C LEU A 6 7.11 -4.72 3.65
N LEU A 7 6.50 -5.21 2.57
CA LEU A 7 7.25 -5.76 1.43
C LEU A 7 8.09 -4.69 0.72
N ILE A 8 7.61 -3.45 0.66
CA ILE A 8 8.40 -2.30 0.16
C ILE A 8 9.58 -2.05 1.11
N GLU A 9 9.33 -1.96 2.42
CA GLU A 9 10.39 -1.69 3.41
C GLU A 9 11.48 -2.78 3.40
N GLU A 10 11.09 -4.05 3.27
CA GLU A 10 12.03 -5.18 3.14
C GLU A 10 12.87 -5.10 1.86
N LYS A 11 12.23 -4.75 0.73
CA LYS A 11 12.89 -4.61 -0.58
C LYS A 11 13.93 -3.49 -0.58
N PHE A 12 13.63 -2.36 0.05
CA PHE A 12 14.51 -1.19 0.08
C PHE A 12 15.40 -1.10 1.32
N LYS A 13 15.23 -2.01 2.28
CA LYS A 13 15.97 -2.01 3.58
C LYS A 13 15.86 -0.66 4.30
N ALA A 14 14.72 0.02 4.17
CA ALA A 14 14.46 1.34 4.70
C ALA A 14 12.96 1.49 5.03
N SER A 15 12.62 2.35 5.99
CA SER A 15 11.20 2.63 6.28
C SER A 15 10.54 3.40 5.15
N LEU A 16 9.22 3.27 5.01
CA LEU A 16 8.45 4.03 4.02
C LEU A 16 8.61 5.55 4.19
N GLU A 17 8.71 6.03 5.44
CA GLU A 17 8.97 7.44 5.71
C GLU A 17 10.32 7.89 5.16
N GLN A 18 11.36 7.08 5.32
CA GLN A 18 12.70 7.37 4.80
C GLN A 18 12.70 7.35 3.26
N ILE A 19 12.09 6.34 2.64
CA ILE A 19 11.96 6.24 1.18
C ILE A 19 11.17 7.43 0.63
N LYS A 20 10.06 7.81 1.29
CA LYS A 20 9.24 8.97 0.88
C LYS A 20 10.02 10.28 1.01
N LYS A 21 10.84 10.43 2.05
CA LYS A 21 11.69 11.60 2.26
C LYS A 21 12.79 11.71 1.20
N ASP A 22 13.45 10.61 0.87
CA ASP A 22 14.62 10.61 -0.01
C ASP A 22 14.25 10.59 -1.50
N ASN A 23 13.18 9.87 -1.86
CA ASN A 23 12.81 9.61 -3.26
C ASN A 23 11.46 10.23 -3.66
N GLY A 24 10.68 10.72 -2.69
CA GLY A 24 9.37 11.29 -2.91
C GLY A 24 8.25 10.25 -3.10
N TYR A 25 7.01 10.72 -2.99
CA TYR A 25 5.83 9.85 -3.04
C TYR A 25 5.64 9.09 -4.36
N LYS A 26 6.05 9.69 -5.49
CA LYS A 26 5.96 9.02 -6.81
C LYS A 26 6.83 7.76 -6.88
N PHE A 27 7.93 7.73 -6.14
CA PHE A 27 8.78 6.55 -6.05
C PHE A 27 8.09 5.43 -5.26
N VAL A 28 7.56 5.76 -4.07
CA VAL A 28 6.81 4.81 -3.23
C VAL A 28 5.66 4.17 -4.01
N ARG A 29 4.91 4.96 -4.78
CA ARG A 29 3.80 4.45 -5.61
C ARG A 29 4.27 3.47 -6.70
N ARG A 30 5.44 3.69 -7.30
CA ARG A 30 6.02 2.74 -8.27
C ARG A 30 6.50 1.47 -7.57
N ALA A 31 7.16 1.62 -6.43
CA ALA A 31 7.57 0.49 -5.60
C ALA A 31 6.38 -0.38 -5.19
N GLU A 32 5.26 0.23 -4.80
CA GLU A 32 4.02 -0.46 -4.45
C GLU A 32 3.42 -1.20 -5.66
N GLU A 33 3.39 -0.57 -6.84
CA GLU A 33 2.97 -1.24 -8.08
C GLU A 33 3.82 -2.48 -8.37
N GLU A 34 5.16 -2.37 -8.30
CA GLU A 34 6.06 -3.50 -8.51
C GLU A 34 5.85 -4.63 -7.51
N VAL A 35 5.67 -4.28 -6.22
CA VAL A 35 5.39 -5.27 -5.17
C VAL A 35 4.07 -5.98 -5.44
N ILE A 36 3.00 -5.24 -5.72
CA ILE A 36 1.69 -5.82 -6.02
C ILE A 36 1.74 -6.74 -7.24
N LEU A 37 2.42 -6.33 -8.31
CA LEU A 37 2.56 -7.14 -9.53
C LEU A 37 3.34 -8.45 -9.31
N SER A 38 4.13 -8.54 -8.23
CA SER A 38 4.85 -9.76 -7.86
C SER A 38 4.02 -10.73 -6.99
N LEU A 39 2.84 -10.31 -6.53
CA LEU A 39 1.95 -11.15 -5.71
C LEU A 39 1.15 -12.12 -6.58
N ASP A 40 0.74 -13.24 -5.97
CA ASP A 40 -0.09 -14.26 -6.60
C ASP A 40 -1.19 -14.78 -5.66
N LYS A 41 -1.96 -15.75 -6.17
CA LYS A 41 -3.13 -16.35 -5.52
C LYS A 41 -2.83 -17.20 -4.29
N ASP A 42 -1.57 -17.53 -4.01
CA ASP A 42 -1.22 -18.36 -2.85
C ASP A 42 -1.32 -17.54 -1.54
N ILE A 43 -1.41 -16.20 -1.67
CA ILE A 43 -1.60 -15.29 -0.55
C ILE A 43 -3.08 -15.16 -0.19
N LYS A 44 -3.45 -15.63 1.01
CA LYS A 44 -4.84 -15.61 1.50
C LYS A 44 -5.42 -14.22 1.80
N ILE A 45 -4.59 -13.30 2.28
CA ILE A 45 -4.99 -11.94 2.67
C ILE A 45 -3.86 -11.00 2.28
N ILE A 46 -4.21 -9.94 1.54
CA ILE A 46 -3.31 -8.87 1.10
C ILE A 46 -3.80 -7.57 1.73
N SER A 47 -2.99 -6.99 2.61
CA SER A 47 -3.16 -5.63 3.12
C SER A 47 -2.37 -4.70 2.22
N THR A 48 -3.04 -3.73 1.61
CA THR A 48 -2.40 -2.76 0.72
C THR A 48 -2.20 -1.42 1.41
N GLY A 49 -1.20 -0.67 0.97
CA GLY A 49 -1.08 0.75 1.29
C GLY A 49 -2.26 1.55 0.70
N GLY A 50 -2.47 2.75 1.24
CA GLY A 50 -3.55 3.64 0.76
C GLY A 50 -3.37 4.12 -0.68
N SER A 51 -2.15 4.01 -1.21
CA SER A 51 -1.81 4.45 -2.56
C SER A 51 -2.09 3.43 -3.67
N ALA A 52 -2.35 2.17 -3.33
CA ALA A 52 -2.52 1.08 -4.30
C ALA A 52 -3.62 1.38 -5.32
N VAL A 53 -4.73 1.98 -4.87
CA VAL A 53 -5.89 2.34 -5.71
C VAL A 53 -5.55 3.31 -6.83
N TYR A 54 -4.46 4.07 -6.70
CA TYR A 54 -4.05 5.00 -7.74
C TYR A 54 -3.30 4.30 -8.89
N SER A 55 -2.89 3.04 -8.78
CA SER A 55 -2.34 2.28 -9.92
C SER A 55 -3.40 1.39 -10.54
N GLU A 56 -3.81 1.71 -11.77
CA GLU A 56 -4.72 0.86 -12.55
C GLU A 56 -4.16 -0.56 -12.75
N LYS A 57 -2.84 -0.68 -12.94
CA LYS A 57 -2.18 -1.98 -13.10
C LYS A 57 -2.24 -2.82 -11.82
N SER A 58 -1.94 -2.20 -10.68
CA SER A 58 -2.06 -2.87 -9.37
C SER A 58 -3.49 -3.37 -9.14
N MET A 59 -4.47 -2.51 -9.39
CA MET A 59 -5.88 -2.85 -9.18
C MET A 59 -6.36 -3.94 -10.14
N PHE A 60 -5.95 -3.88 -11.41
CA PHE A 60 -6.25 -4.94 -12.38
C PHE A 60 -5.65 -6.28 -11.95
N HIS A 61 -4.37 -6.30 -11.57
CA HIS A 61 -3.67 -7.50 -11.11
C HIS A 61 -4.32 -8.09 -9.86
N LEU A 62 -4.61 -7.28 -8.84
CA LEU A 62 -5.32 -7.76 -7.65
C LEU A 62 -6.70 -8.33 -8.01
N SER A 63 -7.44 -7.66 -8.89
CA SER A 63 -8.78 -8.10 -9.28
C SER A 63 -8.78 -9.40 -10.08
N SER A 64 -7.68 -9.77 -10.73
CA SER A 64 -7.63 -10.97 -11.58
C SER A 64 -7.55 -12.27 -10.79
N PHE A 65 -7.14 -12.23 -9.52
CA PHE A 65 -7.00 -13.44 -8.70
C PHE A 65 -7.51 -13.30 -7.25
N SER A 66 -7.92 -12.11 -6.82
CA SER A 66 -8.40 -11.86 -5.46
C SER A 66 -9.76 -11.16 -5.44
N LYS A 67 -10.38 -11.12 -4.26
CA LYS A 67 -11.58 -10.30 -4.01
C LYS A 67 -11.16 -9.01 -3.33
N ILE A 68 -11.49 -7.88 -3.95
CA ILE A 68 -11.19 -6.55 -3.41
C ILE A 68 -12.25 -6.15 -2.39
N VAL A 69 -11.81 -5.74 -1.20
CA VAL A 69 -12.66 -5.21 -0.13
C VAL A 69 -12.24 -3.78 0.17
N TYR A 70 -13.14 -2.82 -0.05
CA TYR A 70 -12.91 -1.42 0.30
C TYR A 70 -13.40 -1.13 1.71
N ILE A 71 -12.48 -0.79 2.61
CA ILE A 71 -12.81 -0.40 3.98
C ILE A 71 -13.11 1.10 3.97
N ASN A 72 -14.39 1.45 3.90
CA ASN A 72 -14.84 2.83 3.96
C ASN A 72 -14.99 3.29 5.42
N THR A 73 -14.44 4.45 5.75
CA THR A 73 -14.54 5.06 7.09
C THR A 73 -14.64 6.58 6.92
N PRO A 74 -15.53 7.28 7.66
CA PRO A 74 -15.62 8.73 7.57
C PRO A 74 -14.29 9.42 7.86
N LEU A 75 -14.00 10.52 7.14
CA LEU A 75 -12.76 11.27 7.30
C LEU A 75 -12.50 11.73 8.74
N GLU A 76 -13.55 12.14 9.45
CA GLU A 76 -13.44 12.58 10.84
C GLU A 76 -12.99 11.43 11.76
N GLU A 77 -13.45 10.21 11.50
CA GLU A 77 -13.01 9.04 12.26
C GLU A 77 -11.57 8.63 11.89
N ILE A 78 -11.18 8.77 10.62
CA ILE A 78 -9.79 8.57 10.18
C ILE A 78 -8.85 9.55 10.90
N LYS A 79 -9.19 10.85 10.93
CA LYS A 79 -8.40 11.87 11.64
C LYS A 79 -8.25 11.56 13.13
N ASN A 80 -9.32 11.10 13.79
CA ASN A 80 -9.30 10.73 15.20
C ASN A 80 -8.39 9.52 15.47
N ARG A 81 -8.36 8.53 14.57
CA ARG A 81 -7.53 7.32 14.71
C ARG A 81 -6.04 7.56 14.45
N ILE A 82 -5.73 8.42 13.48
CA ILE A 82 -4.35 8.67 13.05
C ILE A 82 -3.55 9.51 14.08
N GLY A 83 -4.21 10.34 14.88
CA GLY A 83 -3.55 11.23 15.82
C GLY A 83 -2.64 12.27 15.12
N GLN A 84 -2.11 13.25 15.85
CA GLN A 84 -1.35 14.37 15.26
C GLN A 84 0.03 14.00 14.65
N GLY A 85 0.38 12.71 14.53
CA GLY A 85 1.76 12.28 14.29
C GLY A 85 2.02 11.30 13.14
N GLN A 86 1.00 10.67 12.54
CA GLN A 86 1.21 9.73 11.42
C GLN A 86 0.64 10.27 10.11
N GLN A 87 1.50 10.68 9.17
CA GLN A 87 1.04 10.97 7.81
C GLN A 87 0.92 9.67 7.01
N ARG A 88 -0.16 8.91 7.23
CA ARG A 88 -0.54 7.80 6.35
C ARG A 88 -1.44 8.36 5.22
N GLY A 89 -0.88 8.41 4.01
CA GLY A 89 -1.50 8.94 2.79
C GLY A 89 -0.51 9.01 1.62
#